data_AF-A0A945MYA4-F1
#
_entry.id   AF-A0A945MYA4-F1
#
_cell.length_a   1.000
_cell.length_b   1.000
_cell.length_c   1.000
_cell.angle_alpha   90.00
_cell.angle_beta   90.00
_cell.angle_gamma   90.00
#
_symmetry.space_group_name_H-M   'P 1'
#
loop_
_entity.id
_entity.type
_entity.pdbx_description
1 polymer ?
#
loop_
_entity_poly.entity_id
_entity_poly.type
_entity_poly.pdbx_seq_one_letter_code
_entity_poly.pdbx_strand_id
1 'polypeptide(L)'
;NRFLSKLVLPKGAVDLAQNLPAEDIVLLAPTATVVASPKLHPALVDLFLITMREAHRPGGLLEAPDEFPSSRYITYPLDGAAQRFYDRGPPFLQRFLPFWAANLIDRLKVMLLPLLTLLYPLFKILPPAYSWRMRSKVNRWYKDLEALDDQVRDNTISHADATEELDRIENSVEKVSVPPGFAASAYTLRIHIDFLRRKVDGVSGDSDDAAAAAAAAVSE
;
A
#
# COMPACT_ATOMS: atom_id res chain seq x y z
N ASN A 1 42.20 -31.92 -24.17
CA ASN A 1 40.96 -32.47 -23.57
C ASN A 1 41.14 -32.58 -22.06
N ARG A 2 40.84 -31.49 -21.34
CA ARG A 2 41.04 -31.35 -19.88
C ARG A 2 39.80 -31.88 -19.14
N PHE A 3 39.66 -33.20 -19.01
CA PHE A 3 38.57 -33.82 -18.24
C PHE A 3 39.07 -34.66 -17.06
N LEU A 4 40.40 -34.80 -16.95
CA LEU A 4 41.06 -35.56 -15.90
C LEU A 4 42.00 -34.60 -15.16
N SER A 5 41.86 -34.54 -13.84
CA SER A 5 42.81 -33.88 -12.94
C SER A 5 43.78 -34.91 -12.37
N LYS A 6 45.04 -34.51 -12.23
CA LYS A 6 46.03 -35.27 -11.47
C LYS A 6 45.83 -34.96 -9.99
N LEU A 7 45.55 -35.97 -9.19
CA LEU A 7 45.52 -35.88 -7.73
C LEU A 7 46.63 -36.75 -7.15
N VAL A 8 47.11 -36.41 -5.97
CA VAL A 8 48.07 -37.23 -5.23
C VAL A 8 47.38 -37.68 -3.95
N LEU A 9 47.25 -38.99 -3.78
CA LEU A 9 46.78 -39.57 -2.53
C LEU A 9 48.02 -39.76 -1.64
N PRO A 10 48.16 -38.99 -0.55
CA PRO A 10 49.34 -39.07 0.28
C PRO A 10 49.44 -40.42 0.99
N LYS A 11 50.66 -40.83 1.30
CA LYS A 11 50.95 -41.99 2.13
C LYS A 11 50.11 -42.00 3.42
N GLY A 12 49.50 -43.15 3.74
CA GLY A 12 48.71 -43.35 4.95
C GLY A 12 47.34 -42.66 4.97
N ALA A 13 46.88 -42.10 3.84
CA ALA A 13 45.62 -41.36 3.75
C ALA A 13 44.35 -42.22 3.88
N VAL A 14 44.42 -43.53 3.62
CA VAL A 14 43.27 -44.45 3.73
C VAL A 14 43.23 -45.09 5.11
N ASP A 15 44.37 -45.61 5.57
CA ASP A 15 44.54 -46.15 6.92
C ASP A 15 45.95 -45.82 7.40
N LEU A 16 46.05 -44.92 8.37
CA LEU A 16 47.33 -44.50 8.93
C LEU A 16 47.98 -45.59 9.79
N ALA A 17 47.19 -46.43 10.45
CA ALA A 17 47.70 -47.50 11.33
C ALA A 17 48.32 -48.64 10.51
N GLN A 18 47.72 -48.97 9.37
CA GLN A 18 48.27 -49.94 8.41
C GLN A 18 49.20 -49.30 7.37
N ASN A 19 49.35 -47.97 7.41
CA ASN A 19 50.13 -47.19 6.44
C ASN A 19 49.71 -47.48 4.98
N LEU A 20 48.41 -47.37 4.71
CA LEU A 20 47.82 -47.53 3.38
C LEU A 20 47.37 -46.17 2.82
N PRO A 21 47.81 -45.76 1.62
CA PRO A 21 48.85 -46.39 0.79
C PRO A 21 50.25 -46.25 1.39
N ALA A 22 51.18 -47.14 1.05
CA ALA A 22 52.54 -47.17 1.61
C ALA A 22 53.43 -46.02 1.13
N GLU A 23 53.07 -45.43 0.00
CA GLU A 23 53.74 -44.30 -0.67
C GLU A 23 52.67 -43.39 -1.32
N ASP A 24 53.08 -42.21 -1.75
CA ASP A 24 52.19 -41.28 -2.44
C ASP A 24 51.78 -41.83 -3.81
N ILE A 25 50.48 -42.03 -4.03
CA ILE A 25 49.96 -42.57 -5.28
C ILE A 25 49.38 -41.45 -6.13
N VAL A 26 49.82 -41.36 -7.38
CA VAL A 26 49.22 -40.45 -8.36
C VAL A 26 47.91 -41.04 -8.89
N LEU A 27 46.82 -40.33 -8.69
CA LEU A 27 45.49 -40.66 -9.18
C LEU A 27 45.09 -39.77 -10.35
N LEU A 28 44.26 -40.32 -11.23
CA LEU A 28 43.54 -39.58 -12.26
C LEU A 28 42.07 -39.52 -11.87
N ALA A 29 41.57 -38.32 -11.60
CA ALA A 29 40.17 -38.13 -11.21
C ALA A 29 39.38 -37.46 -12.34
N PRO A 30 38.27 -38.08 -12.79
CA PRO A 30 37.31 -37.39 -13.65
C PRO A 30 36.56 -36.33 -12.86
N THR A 31 36.37 -35.15 -13.45
CA THR A 31 35.59 -34.08 -12.82
C THR A 31 34.10 -34.35 -12.98
N ALA A 32 33.37 -34.42 -11.86
CA ALA A 32 31.91 -34.50 -11.86
C ALA A 32 31.31 -33.17 -12.33
N THR A 33 30.39 -33.21 -13.30
CA THR A 33 29.69 -32.02 -13.80
C THR A 33 28.21 -32.12 -13.45
N VAL A 34 27.67 -31.07 -12.81
CA VAL A 34 26.22 -30.96 -12.57
C VAL A 34 25.58 -30.28 -13.77
N VAL A 35 24.58 -30.93 -14.36
CA VAL A 35 23.87 -30.44 -15.55
C VAL A 35 22.42 -30.18 -15.19
N ALA A 36 21.92 -29.01 -15.57
CA ALA A 36 20.53 -28.60 -15.38
C ALA A 36 19.79 -28.51 -16.71
N SER A 37 18.47 -28.71 -16.68
CA SER A 37 17.61 -28.50 -17.85
C SER A 37 17.52 -27.01 -18.20
N PRO A 38 17.47 -26.63 -19.49
CA PRO A 38 17.23 -25.24 -19.92
C PRO A 38 15.88 -24.67 -19.45
N LYS A 39 14.93 -25.55 -19.07
CA LYS A 39 13.63 -25.14 -18.53
C LYS A 39 13.66 -24.87 -17.02
N LEU A 40 14.78 -25.15 -16.35
CA LEU A 40 14.92 -24.91 -14.92
C LEU A 40 14.91 -23.41 -14.66
N HIS A 41 14.14 -22.98 -13.67
CA HIS A 41 14.07 -21.56 -13.33
C HIS A 41 15.46 -21.08 -12.84
N PRO A 42 16.00 -19.96 -13.35
CA PRO A 42 17.34 -19.46 -12.99
C PRO A 42 17.59 -19.36 -11.49
N ALA A 43 16.58 -18.96 -10.73
CA ALA A 43 16.67 -18.85 -9.27
C ALA A 43 16.94 -20.19 -8.55
N LEU A 44 16.54 -21.32 -9.13
CA LEU A 44 16.87 -22.65 -8.60
C LEU A 44 18.33 -23.01 -8.88
N VAL A 45 18.88 -22.59 -10.03
CA VAL A 45 20.31 -22.76 -10.35
C VAL A 45 21.16 -22.03 -9.30
N ASP A 46 20.80 -20.79 -8.96
CA ASP A 46 21.48 -20.03 -7.92
C ASP A 46 21.42 -20.75 -6.56
N LEU A 47 20.24 -21.27 -6.19
CA LEU A 47 20.07 -22.02 -4.94
C LEU A 47 20.96 -23.27 -4.90
N PHE A 48 21.01 -24.03 -6.00
CA PHE A 48 21.89 -25.19 -6.11
C PHE A 48 23.36 -24.80 -5.93
N LEU A 49 23.82 -23.71 -6.55
CA LEU A 49 25.19 -23.25 -6.43
C LEU A 49 25.54 -22.78 -5.01
N ILE A 50 24.60 -22.14 -4.31
CA ILE A 50 24.79 -21.74 -2.91
C ILE A 50 24.93 -22.98 -2.03
N THR A 51 24.00 -23.93 -2.14
CA THR A 51 24.01 -25.16 -1.34
C THR A 51 25.25 -25.99 -1.63
N MET A 52 25.65 -26.13 -2.91
CA MET A 52 26.88 -26.82 -3.29
C MET A 52 28.11 -26.14 -2.71
N ARG A 53 28.19 -24.81 -2.79
CA ARG A 53 29.32 -24.08 -2.21
C ARG A 53 29.40 -24.25 -0.70
N GLU A 54 28.26 -24.25 -0.01
CA GLU A 54 28.24 -24.45 1.45
C GLU A 54 28.63 -25.89 1.83
N ALA A 55 28.11 -26.89 1.12
CA ALA A 55 28.40 -28.29 1.37
C ALA A 55 29.86 -28.68 1.06
N HIS A 56 30.44 -28.12 0.00
CA HIS A 56 31.81 -28.42 -0.44
C HIS A 56 32.86 -27.41 0.03
N ARG A 57 32.45 -26.34 0.73
CA ARG A 57 33.35 -25.30 1.27
C ARG A 57 34.55 -25.86 2.03
N PRO A 58 34.38 -26.81 2.98
CA PRO A 58 35.48 -27.24 3.84
C PRO A 58 36.62 -27.94 3.08
N GLY A 59 36.35 -28.44 1.87
CA GLY A 59 37.23 -29.35 1.17
C GLY A 59 37.27 -30.74 1.82
N GLY A 60 38.23 -31.55 1.38
CA GLY A 60 38.36 -32.93 1.80
C GLY A 60 39.80 -33.41 1.74
N LEU A 61 39.96 -34.74 1.69
CA LEU A 61 41.27 -35.38 1.61
C LEU A 61 41.95 -35.17 0.25
N LEU A 62 41.15 -34.97 -0.80
CA LEU A 62 41.60 -34.88 -2.19
C LEU A 62 41.36 -33.50 -2.80
N GLU A 63 40.26 -32.85 -2.43
CA GLU A 63 39.90 -31.50 -2.86
C GLU A 63 40.36 -30.43 -1.88
N ALA A 64 40.81 -29.29 -2.41
CA ALA A 64 41.19 -28.14 -1.61
C ALA A 64 39.94 -27.40 -1.07
N PRO A 65 40.06 -26.69 0.07
CA PRO A 65 39.02 -25.80 0.54
C PRO A 65 38.64 -24.76 -0.52
N ASP A 66 37.33 -24.47 -0.62
CA ASP A 66 36.76 -23.56 -1.61
C ASP A 66 37.06 -23.92 -3.09
N GLU A 67 37.47 -25.17 -3.38
CA GLU A 67 37.72 -25.62 -4.77
C GLU A 67 36.42 -25.83 -5.57
N PHE A 68 35.36 -26.30 -4.90
CA PHE A 68 34.06 -26.61 -5.50
C PHE A 68 32.91 -25.81 -4.87
N PRO A 69 31.86 -25.47 -5.66
CA PRO A 69 31.68 -25.72 -7.09
C PRO A 69 32.56 -24.79 -7.96
N SER A 70 32.99 -25.28 -9.13
CA SER A 70 33.85 -24.52 -10.04
C SER A 70 33.28 -24.42 -11.46
N SER A 71 33.69 -23.38 -12.19
CA SER A 71 33.41 -23.20 -13.63
C SER A 71 34.45 -23.87 -14.53
N ARG A 72 35.40 -24.61 -13.95
CA ARG A 72 36.51 -25.24 -14.69
C ARG A 72 36.11 -26.64 -15.13
N TYR A 73 36.77 -27.14 -16.17
CA TYR A 73 36.64 -28.52 -16.63
C TYR A 73 35.19 -28.93 -17.02
N ILE A 74 34.38 -27.96 -17.46
CA ILE A 74 32.99 -28.18 -17.86
C ILE A 74 32.89 -28.81 -19.26
N THR A 75 31.97 -29.77 -19.41
CA THR A 75 31.65 -30.42 -20.69
C THR A 75 30.55 -29.69 -21.46
N TYR A 76 29.68 -28.97 -20.75
CA TYR A 76 28.51 -28.27 -21.29
C TYR A 76 28.67 -26.75 -21.17
N PRO A 77 27.98 -25.95 -22.01
CA PRO A 77 27.99 -24.50 -21.86
C PRO A 77 27.48 -24.08 -20.48
N LEU A 78 28.12 -23.09 -19.89
CA LEU A 78 27.75 -22.58 -18.58
C LEU A 78 26.41 -21.85 -18.66
N ASP A 79 25.50 -22.15 -17.72
CA ASP A 79 24.22 -21.45 -17.61
C ASP A 79 24.43 -19.96 -17.29
N GLY A 80 23.59 -19.07 -17.84
CA GLY A 80 23.72 -17.63 -17.64
C GLY A 80 23.53 -17.18 -16.18
N ALA A 81 22.78 -17.93 -15.37
CA ALA A 81 22.69 -17.71 -13.92
C ALA A 81 23.99 -18.16 -13.22
N ALA A 82 24.50 -19.34 -13.59
CA ALA A 82 25.76 -19.86 -13.05
C ALA A 82 26.95 -18.95 -13.35
N GLN A 83 27.05 -18.43 -14.58
CA GLN A 83 28.09 -17.48 -14.95
C GLN A 83 28.03 -16.21 -14.09
N ARG A 84 26.82 -15.67 -13.91
CA ARG A 84 26.59 -14.49 -13.06
C ARG A 84 26.97 -14.74 -11.60
N PHE A 85 26.69 -15.94 -11.09
CA PHE A 85 27.05 -16.34 -9.73
C PHE A 85 28.58 -16.36 -9.52
N TYR A 86 29.34 -16.89 -10.48
CA TYR A 86 30.81 -16.89 -10.40
C TYR A 86 31.40 -15.48 -10.56
N ASP A 87 30.84 -14.64 -11.44
CA ASP A 87 31.36 -13.30 -11.72
C ASP A 87 31.02 -12.28 -10.61
N ARG A 88 29.79 -12.31 -10.11
CA ARG A 88 29.23 -11.26 -9.22
C ARG A 88 28.91 -11.77 -7.82
N GLY A 89 29.04 -13.08 -7.57
CA GLY A 89 28.63 -13.71 -6.32
C GLY A 89 27.11 -13.92 -6.24
N PRO A 90 26.63 -14.42 -5.08
CA PRO A 90 25.20 -14.66 -4.87
C PRO A 90 24.41 -13.34 -4.97
N PRO A 91 23.17 -13.37 -5.49
CA PRO A 91 22.32 -12.19 -5.60
C PRO A 91 22.22 -11.43 -4.27
N PHE A 92 22.44 -10.11 -4.29
CA PHE A 92 22.53 -9.24 -3.10
C PHE A 92 21.32 -9.35 -2.16
N LEU A 93 20.13 -9.66 -2.71
CA LEU A 93 18.90 -9.84 -1.93
C LEU A 93 18.84 -11.18 -1.16
N GLN A 94 19.58 -12.21 -1.58
CA GLN A 94 19.63 -13.50 -0.87
C GLN A 94 20.55 -13.46 0.37
N ARG A 95 21.29 -12.36 0.56
CA ARG A 95 22.14 -12.17 1.76
C ARG A 95 21.34 -11.80 3.01
N PHE A 96 20.10 -11.31 2.85
CA PHE A 96 19.27 -10.84 3.98
C PHE A 96 17.81 -11.32 3.95
N LEU A 97 17.31 -11.89 2.84
CA LEU A 97 15.91 -12.31 2.71
C LEU A 97 15.77 -13.78 2.28
N PRO A 98 14.80 -14.54 2.84
CA PRO A 98 14.46 -15.88 2.37
C PRO A 98 14.12 -15.89 0.87
N PHE A 99 14.40 -17.00 0.18
CA PHE A 99 14.21 -17.17 -1.27
C PHE A 99 12.84 -16.68 -1.80
N TRP A 100 11.78 -16.97 -1.07
CA TRP A 100 10.42 -16.55 -1.42
C TRP A 100 10.26 -15.02 -1.44
N ALA A 101 10.86 -14.31 -0.48
CA ALA A 101 10.71 -12.86 -0.36
C ALA A 101 11.49 -12.11 -1.45
N ALA A 102 12.70 -12.57 -1.81
CA ALA A 102 13.48 -11.96 -2.89
C ALA A 102 12.75 -12.06 -4.23
N ASN A 103 12.20 -13.23 -4.56
CA ASN A 103 11.45 -13.44 -5.80
C ASN A 103 10.08 -12.72 -5.80
N LEU A 104 9.42 -12.64 -4.64
CA LEU A 104 8.19 -11.88 -4.49
C LEU A 104 8.42 -10.40 -4.78
N ILE A 105 9.50 -9.81 -4.25
CA ILE A 105 9.82 -8.39 -4.48
C ILE A 105 10.16 -8.12 -5.95
N ASP A 106 10.93 -9.00 -6.59
CA ASP A 106 11.32 -8.81 -8.00
C ASP A 106 10.11 -8.86 -8.94
N ARG A 107 9.18 -9.80 -8.71
CA ARG A 107 7.89 -9.85 -9.43
C ARG A 107 6.94 -8.71 -9.04
N LEU A 108 6.86 -8.37 -7.75
CA LEU A 108 5.98 -7.31 -7.28
C LEU A 108 6.37 -5.99 -7.89
N LYS A 109 7.67 -5.64 -8.01
CA LYS A 109 8.09 -4.36 -8.61
C LYS A 109 7.55 -4.15 -10.02
N VAL A 110 7.57 -5.18 -10.87
CA VAL A 110 7.06 -5.10 -12.25
C VAL A 110 5.54 -4.83 -12.27
N MET A 111 4.78 -5.39 -11.33
CA MET A 111 3.33 -5.18 -11.21
C MET A 111 2.95 -3.94 -10.38
N LEU A 112 3.79 -3.55 -9.42
CA LEU A 112 3.60 -2.42 -8.52
C LEU A 112 3.80 -1.10 -9.28
N LEU A 113 4.66 -1.07 -10.29
CA LEU A 113 4.91 0.12 -11.10
C LEU A 113 3.65 0.61 -11.85
N PRO A 114 2.93 -0.23 -12.62
CA PRO A 114 1.66 0.17 -13.22
C PRO A 114 0.58 0.40 -12.18
N LEU A 115 0.55 -0.38 -11.09
CA LEU A 115 -0.42 -0.20 -10.00
C LEU A 115 -0.25 1.17 -9.32
N LEU A 116 0.96 1.58 -8.97
CA LEU A 116 1.26 2.89 -8.38
C LEU A 116 0.97 4.02 -9.37
N THR A 117 1.26 3.80 -10.65
CA THR A 117 0.93 4.76 -11.71
C THR A 117 -0.58 5.00 -11.80
N LEU A 118 -1.39 3.95 -11.60
CA LEU A 118 -2.85 4.04 -11.57
C LEU A 118 -3.40 4.52 -10.22
N LEU A 119 -2.69 4.25 -9.13
CA LEU A 119 -3.08 4.63 -7.79
C LEU A 119 -2.82 6.13 -7.52
N TYR A 120 -1.78 6.69 -8.13
CA TYR A 120 -1.46 8.13 -8.05
C TYR A 120 -2.64 9.04 -8.43
N PRO A 121 -3.30 8.90 -9.61
CA PRO A 121 -4.45 9.72 -9.94
C PRO A 121 -5.63 9.44 -8.98
N LEU A 122 -5.80 8.21 -8.49
CA LEU A 122 -6.87 7.87 -7.57
C LEU A 122 -6.73 8.62 -6.23
N PHE A 123 -5.52 8.66 -5.65
CA PHE A 123 -5.24 9.46 -4.45
C PHE A 123 -5.45 10.96 -4.67
N LYS A 124 -5.24 11.47 -5.89
CA LYS A 124 -5.50 12.87 -6.23
C LYS A 124 -6.99 13.21 -6.35
N ILE A 125 -7.82 12.24 -6.74
CA ILE A 125 -9.26 12.43 -6.97
C ILE A 125 -10.08 12.29 -5.67
N LEU A 126 -9.58 11.53 -4.68
CA LEU A 126 -10.27 11.32 -3.40
C LEU A 126 -10.57 12.62 -2.63
N PRO A 127 -9.60 13.52 -2.37
CA PRO A 127 -9.83 14.76 -1.63
C PRO A 127 -10.87 15.71 -2.28
N PRO A 128 -10.79 16.03 -3.59
CA PRO A 128 -11.76 16.92 -4.22
C PRO A 128 -13.15 16.29 -4.30
N ALA A 129 -13.27 14.98 -4.57
CA ALA A 129 -14.56 14.30 -4.61
C ALA A 129 -15.29 14.34 -3.26
N TYR A 130 -14.56 14.13 -2.16
CA TYR A 130 -15.11 14.27 -0.80
C TYR A 130 -15.58 15.70 -0.53
N SER A 131 -14.78 16.71 -0.90
CA SER A 131 -15.14 18.12 -0.72
C SER A 131 -16.36 18.54 -1.55
N TRP A 132 -16.51 18.03 -2.78
CA TRP A 132 -17.65 18.33 -3.66
C TRP A 132 -18.95 17.77 -3.10
N ARG A 133 -18.95 16.52 -2.62
CA ARG A 133 -20.14 15.92 -1.99
C ARG A 133 -20.60 16.71 -0.77
N MET A 134 -19.66 17.22 0.03
CA MET A 134 -19.99 18.04 1.19
C MET A 134 -20.55 19.42 0.80
N ARG A 135 -19.92 20.11 -0.17
CA ARG A 135 -20.41 21.40 -0.69
C ARG A 135 -21.82 21.32 -1.25
N SER A 136 -22.11 20.28 -2.03
CA SER A 136 -23.45 20.07 -2.60
C SER A 136 -24.52 19.88 -1.53
N LYS A 137 -24.17 19.27 -0.39
CA LYS A 137 -25.10 19.11 0.74
C LYS A 137 -25.37 20.44 1.45
N VAL A 138 -24.32 21.23 1.70
CA VAL A 138 -24.43 22.55 2.33
C VAL A 138 -25.22 23.53 1.46
N ASN A 139 -24.95 23.57 0.14
CA ASN A 139 -25.68 24.45 -0.78
C ASN A 139 -27.17 24.14 -0.87
N ARG A 140 -27.57 22.88 -0.64
CA ARG A 140 -28.99 22.51 -0.63
C ARG A 140 -29.72 23.18 0.53
N TRP A 141 -29.15 23.14 1.74
CA TRP A 141 -29.74 23.81 2.90
C TRP A 141 -29.80 25.33 2.76
N TYR A 142 -28.81 25.94 2.12
CA TYR A 142 -28.89 27.37 1.78
C TYR A 142 -30.07 27.69 0.87
N LYS A 143 -30.31 26.87 -0.16
CA LYS A 143 -31.48 27.03 -1.06
C LYS A 143 -32.80 26.78 -0.35
N ASP A 144 -32.85 25.79 0.54
CA ASP A 144 -34.03 25.48 1.33
C ASP A 144 -34.36 26.65 2.28
N LEU A 145 -33.34 27.32 2.86
CA LEU A 145 -33.53 28.52 3.69
C LEU A 145 -33.92 29.75 2.87
N GLU A 146 -33.31 29.98 1.70
CA GLU A 146 -33.64 31.10 0.81
C GLU A 146 -35.09 31.00 0.31
N ALA A 147 -35.55 29.79 -0.03
CA ALA A 147 -36.94 29.55 -0.40
C ALA A 147 -37.93 29.84 0.75
N LEU A 148 -37.54 29.57 2.00
CA LEU A 148 -38.37 29.88 3.17
C LEU A 148 -38.42 31.39 3.45
N ASP A 149 -37.30 32.12 3.32
CA ASP A 149 -37.27 33.59 3.46
C ASP A 149 -38.15 34.27 2.40
N ASP A 150 -38.10 33.79 1.15
CA ASP A 150 -38.97 34.28 0.08
C ASP A 150 -40.46 34.03 0.39
N GLN A 151 -40.82 32.85 0.93
CA GLN A 151 -42.20 32.51 1.29
C GLN A 151 -42.74 33.31 2.49
N VAL A 152 -41.88 33.61 3.46
CA VAL A 152 -42.21 34.48 4.61
C VAL A 152 -42.34 35.94 4.17
N ARG A 153 -41.49 36.41 3.25
CA ARG A 153 -41.58 37.77 2.68
C ARG A 153 -42.85 37.97 1.86
N ASP A 154 -43.24 36.96 1.09
CA ASP A 154 -44.43 36.99 0.23
C ASP A 154 -45.73 36.65 1.00
N ASN A 155 -45.65 36.54 2.35
CA ASN A 155 -46.76 36.28 3.28
C ASN A 155 -47.64 35.08 2.88
N THR A 156 -47.03 34.08 2.23
CA THR A 156 -47.73 32.93 1.64
C THR A 156 -47.85 31.77 2.63
N ILE A 157 -47.20 31.86 3.79
CA ILE A 157 -47.15 30.83 4.83
C ILE A 157 -47.63 31.42 6.16
N SER A 158 -48.41 30.62 6.90
CA SER A 158 -48.86 30.98 8.24
C SER A 158 -47.70 31.01 9.24
N HIS A 159 -47.72 31.92 10.21
CA HIS A 159 -46.66 32.06 11.21
C HIS A 159 -46.32 30.76 11.96
N ALA A 160 -47.32 29.91 12.21
CA ALA A 160 -47.13 28.61 12.85
C ALA A 160 -46.34 27.64 11.97
N ASP A 161 -46.66 27.58 10.68
CA ASP A 161 -46.01 26.70 9.70
C ASP A 161 -44.57 27.16 9.38
N ALA A 162 -44.33 28.48 9.39
CA ALA A 162 -42.99 29.04 9.22
C ALA A 162 -42.05 28.68 10.38
N THR A 163 -42.58 28.65 11.60
CA THR A 163 -41.83 28.30 12.81
C THR A 163 -41.48 26.81 12.84
N GLU A 164 -42.40 25.93 12.42
CA GLU A 164 -42.15 24.48 12.34
C GLU A 164 -41.08 24.14 11.28
N GLU A 165 -41.12 24.79 10.10
CA GLU A 165 -40.13 24.55 9.06
C GLU A 165 -38.75 25.16 9.42
N LEU A 166 -38.71 26.28 10.16
CA LEU A 166 -37.49 26.82 10.77
C LEU A 166 -36.84 25.82 11.74
N ASP A 167 -37.62 25.23 12.65
CA ASP A 167 -37.12 24.23 13.61
C ASP A 167 -36.64 22.95 12.89
N ARG A 168 -37.26 22.57 11.76
CA ARG A 168 -36.83 21.44 10.94
C ARG A 168 -35.49 21.70 10.24
N ILE A 169 -35.29 22.90 9.72
CA ILE A 169 -34.03 23.31 9.07
C ILE A 169 -32.92 23.41 10.13
N GLU A 170 -33.18 23.99 11.29
CA GLU A 170 -32.23 24.09 12.41
C GLU A 170 -31.76 22.70 12.88
N ASN A 171 -32.71 21.77 13.10
CA ASN A 171 -32.41 20.38 13.47
C ASN A 171 -31.60 19.62 12.40
N SER A 172 -31.75 19.99 11.13
CA SER A 172 -31.03 19.36 10.01
C SER A 172 -29.59 19.87 9.90
N VAL A 173 -29.35 21.12 10.33
CA VAL A 173 -28.03 21.77 10.36
C VAL A 173 -27.23 21.30 11.59
N GLU A 174 -27.87 21.12 12.74
CA GLU A 174 -27.20 20.71 13.98
C GLU A 174 -26.65 19.26 13.94
N LYS A 175 -27.34 18.36 13.23
CA LYS A 175 -26.97 16.93 13.17
C LYS A 175 -25.79 16.61 12.25
N VAL A 176 -25.28 17.55 11.46
CA VAL A 176 -24.18 17.29 10.52
C VAL A 176 -22.91 18.01 10.97
N SER A 177 -21.95 17.23 11.46
CA SER A 177 -20.60 17.71 11.77
C SER A 177 -19.95 18.30 10.52
N VAL A 178 -19.84 19.63 10.47
CA VAL A 178 -19.25 20.37 9.37
C VAL A 178 -17.72 20.44 9.56
N PRO A 179 -16.89 19.99 8.59
CA PRO A 179 -15.44 20.14 8.66
C PRO A 179 -15.01 21.61 8.78
N PRO A 180 -13.86 21.93 9.42
CA PRO A 180 -13.46 23.30 9.76
C PRO A 180 -13.39 24.27 8.56
N GLY A 181 -13.15 23.77 7.34
CA GLY A 181 -13.17 24.58 6.11
C GLY A 181 -14.54 25.15 5.70
N PHE A 182 -15.63 24.68 6.31
CA PHE A 182 -17.01 25.12 6.03
C PHE A 182 -17.73 25.64 7.29
N ALA A 183 -17.02 25.76 8.41
CA ALA A 183 -17.56 26.27 9.67
C ALA A 183 -18.09 27.71 9.53
N ALA A 184 -17.44 28.54 8.69
CA ALA A 184 -17.89 29.89 8.39
C ALA A 184 -19.29 29.91 7.74
N SER A 185 -19.54 29.04 6.76
CA SER A 185 -20.85 28.95 6.09
C SER A 185 -21.94 28.41 7.01
N ALA A 186 -21.61 27.47 7.90
CA ALA A 186 -22.57 26.98 8.90
C ALA A 186 -22.90 28.05 9.95
N TYR A 187 -21.91 28.86 10.35
CA TYR A 187 -22.10 29.94 11.30
C TYR A 187 -22.95 31.07 10.72
N THR A 188 -22.71 31.48 9.47
CA THR A 188 -23.54 32.47 8.76
C THR A 188 -24.99 32.00 8.60
N LEU A 189 -25.22 30.69 8.43
CA LEU A 189 -26.56 30.11 8.35
C LEU A 189 -27.30 30.21 9.69
N ARG A 190 -26.62 29.90 10.81
CA ARG A 190 -27.18 30.04 12.16
C ARG A 190 -27.55 31.50 12.46
N ILE A 191 -26.69 32.45 12.09
CA ILE A 191 -26.98 33.89 12.24
C ILE A 191 -28.23 34.30 11.47
N HIS A 192 -28.42 33.80 10.24
CA HIS A 192 -29.62 34.10 9.46
C HIS A 192 -30.88 33.47 10.05
N ILE A 193 -30.80 32.24 10.58
CA ILE A 193 -31.91 31.59 11.28
C ILE A 193 -32.29 32.42 12.52
N ASP A 194 -31.33 32.84 13.33
CA ASP A 194 -31.56 33.68 14.52
C ASP A 194 -32.12 35.06 14.17
N PHE A 195 -31.79 35.59 13.00
CA PHE A 195 -32.35 36.84 12.49
C PHE A 195 -33.80 36.66 12.02
N LEU A 196 -34.11 35.59 11.28
CA LEU A 196 -35.46 35.28 10.83
C LEU A 196 -36.40 35.00 12.01
N ARG A 197 -35.94 34.22 12.99
CA ARG A 197 -36.70 33.91 14.22
C ARG A 197 -37.11 35.20 14.94
N ARG A 198 -36.16 36.12 15.16
CA ARG A 198 -36.44 37.43 15.76
C ARG A 198 -37.41 38.29 14.94
N LYS A 199 -37.38 38.18 13.61
CA LYS A 199 -38.31 38.90 12.72
C LYS A 199 -39.73 38.31 12.80
N VAL A 200 -39.86 36.99 12.87
CA VAL A 200 -41.16 36.31 13.01
C VAL A 200 -41.74 36.51 14.42
N ASP A 201 -40.89 36.44 15.46
CA ASP A 201 -41.27 36.70 16.86
C ASP A 201 -41.60 38.19 17.10
N GLY A 202 -40.89 39.10 16.43
CA GLY A 202 -41.18 40.54 16.48
C GLY A 202 -42.48 40.94 15.77
N VAL A 203 -42.86 40.21 14.72
CA VAL A 203 -44.14 40.42 14.02
C VAL A 203 -45.32 39.86 14.82
N SER A 204 -45.12 38.78 15.58
CA SER A 204 -46.15 38.21 16.45
C SER A 204 -46.47 39.10 17.67
N GLY A 205 -45.47 39.80 18.22
CA GLY A 205 -45.70 40.81 19.27
C GLY A 205 -46.59 41.97 18.82
N ASP A 206 -46.41 42.46 17.59
CA ASP A 206 -47.18 43.58 17.04
C ASP A 206 -48.62 43.15 16.63
N SER A 207 -48.81 41.88 16.22
CA SER A 207 -50.14 41.34 15.94
C SER A 207 -50.94 40.99 17.20
N ASP A 208 -50.28 40.53 18.27
CA ASP A 208 -50.94 40.23 19.54
C ASP A 208 -51.32 41.52 20.30
N ASP A 209 -50.49 42.56 20.24
CA ASP A 209 -50.82 43.88 20.81
C ASP A 209 -51.94 44.57 20.01
N ALA A 210 -51.97 44.44 18.69
CA ALA A 210 -53.08 44.94 17.86
C ALA A 210 -54.39 44.16 18.07
N ALA A 211 -54.33 42.83 18.27
CA ALA A 211 -55.50 42.00 18.58
C ALA A 211 -56.02 42.25 20.01
N ALA A 212 -55.13 42.48 20.99
CA ALA A 212 -55.51 42.86 22.35
C ALA A 212 -56.12 44.28 22.41
N ALA A 213 -55.59 45.24 21.65
CA ALA A 213 -56.17 46.58 21.53
C ALA A 213 -57.54 46.58 20.82
N ALA A 214 -57.73 45.74 19.81
CA ALA A 214 -59.02 45.58 19.13
C ALA A 214 -60.09 44.89 20.01
N ALA A 215 -59.70 43.95 20.88
CA ALA A 215 -60.61 43.31 21.84
C ALA A 215 -61.05 44.27 22.98
N ALA A 216 -60.16 45.18 23.39
CA ALA A 216 -60.48 46.21 24.39
C ALA A 216 -61.45 47.28 23.85
N ALA A 217 -61.39 47.62 22.55
CA ALA A 217 -62.24 48.64 21.94
C ALA A 217 -63.69 48.18 21.64
N VAL A 218 -64.00 46.89 21.76
CA VAL A 218 -65.35 46.33 21.53
C VAL A 218 -66.13 46.14 22.85
N SER A 219 -65.49 46.42 23.99
CA SER A 219 -66.09 46.25 25.33
C SER A 219 -66.35 47.57 26.09
N GLU A 220 -66.27 48.72 25.44
CA GLU A 220 -66.79 50.02 25.91
C GLU A 220 -67.94 50.54 25.04
#